data_AF-Q44557-F1
#
_entry.id   AF-Q44557-F1
#
_cell.length_a   1.000
_cell.length_b   1.000
_cell.length_c   1.000
_cell.angle_alpha   90.00
_cell.angle_beta   90.00
_cell.angle_gamma   90.00
#
_symmetry.space_group_name_H-M   'P 1'
#
loop_
_entity.id
_entity.type
_entity.pdbx_description
1 polymer ?
#
loop_
_entity_poly.entity_id
_entity_poly.type
_entity_poly.pdbx_seq_one_letter_code
_entity_poly.pdbx_strand_id
1 'polypeptide(L)' 'DVEAGFIEFRDLLGHCRFRDCRHDREPGCALLKALDEGRIQPQRMASYRHILASLPEPEY' A
#
# COMPACT_ATOMS: atom_id res chain seq x y z
N ASP A 1 5.40 -0.24 -9.29
CA ASP A 1 5.16 -1.59 -9.87
C ASP A 1 4.36 -2.54 -8.98
N VAL A 2 4.72 -2.79 -7.72
CA VAL A 2 3.99 -3.75 -6.86
C VAL A 2 2.53 -3.35 -6.60
N GLU A 3 2.29 -2.08 -6.27
CA GLU A 3 0.96 -1.60 -5.88
C GLU A 3 -0.09 -1.78 -6.97
N ALA A 4 0.28 -1.58 -8.24
CA ALA A 4 -0.61 -1.75 -9.39
C ALA A 4 -1.07 -3.21 -9.60
N GLY A 5 -0.32 -4.17 -9.02
CA GLY A 5 -0.66 -5.59 -9.02
C GLY A 5 -1.82 -5.95 -8.08
N PHE A 6 -2.16 -5.08 -7.14
CA PHE A 6 -3.30 -5.26 -6.23
C PHE A 6 -4.52 -4.49 -6.77
N ILE A 7 -5.55 -5.21 -7.21
CA ILE A 7 -6.74 -4.60 -7.81
C ILE A 7 -7.44 -3.63 -6.83
N GLU A 8 -7.41 -3.96 -5.55
CA GLU A 8 -8.04 -3.18 -4.47
C GLU A 8 -7.34 -1.85 -4.23
N PHE A 9 -6.09 -1.70 -4.68
CA PHE A 9 -5.31 -0.50 -4.46
C PHE A 9 -5.53 0.53 -5.57
N ARG A 10 -5.94 0.09 -6.77
CA ARG A 10 -6.02 0.96 -7.96
C ARG A 10 -6.84 2.23 -7.73
N ASP A 11 -7.99 2.10 -7.08
CA ASP A 11 -8.89 3.22 -6.78
C ASP A 11 -8.44 4.06 -5.57
N LEU A 12 -7.32 3.70 -4.93
CA LEU A 12 -6.81 4.33 -3.71
C LEU A 12 -5.43 4.95 -3.91
N LEU A 13 -4.67 4.50 -4.92
CA LEU A 13 -3.39 5.09 -5.28
C LEU A 13 -3.59 6.55 -5.69
N GLY A 14 -2.71 7.43 -5.19
CA GLY A 14 -2.82 8.88 -5.38
C GLY A 14 -3.78 9.60 -4.42
N HIS A 15 -4.61 8.89 -3.65
CA HIS A 15 -5.47 9.49 -2.61
C HIS A 15 -4.80 9.60 -1.24
N CYS A 16 -3.53 9.20 -1.12
CA CYS A 16 -2.76 9.40 0.10
C CYS A 16 -2.44 10.87 0.32
N ARG A 17 -2.40 11.30 1.59
CA ARG A 17 -2.02 12.66 1.98
C ARG A 17 -0.62 13.04 1.46
N PHE A 18 0.31 12.10 1.48
CA PHE A 18 1.70 12.28 1.05
C PHE A 18 1.92 11.59 -0.30
N ARG A 19 2.73 12.21 -1.16
CA ARG A 19 3.01 11.68 -2.50
C ARG A 19 4.01 10.52 -2.46
N ASP A 20 4.83 10.49 -1.43
CA ASP A 20 5.87 9.50 -1.12
C ASP A 20 5.42 8.51 -0.03
N CYS A 21 4.10 8.33 0.11
CA CYS A 21 3.52 7.42 1.08
C CYS A 21 4.04 6.00 0.87
N ARG A 22 4.66 5.41 1.90
CA ARG A 22 5.15 4.03 1.98
C ARG A 22 4.07 3.05 2.43
N HIS A 23 2.87 3.55 2.72
CA HIS A 23 1.70 2.76 3.10
C HIS A 23 1.90 1.85 4.32
N ASP A 24 2.85 2.18 5.21
CA ASP A 24 3.14 1.39 6.41
C ASP A 24 2.41 1.96 7.63
N ARG A 25 2.73 3.20 7.99
CA ARG A 25 2.26 3.86 9.22
C ARG A 25 1.91 5.34 9.04
N GLU A 26 1.88 5.85 7.82
CA GLU A 26 1.67 7.28 7.61
C GLU A 26 0.22 7.75 7.88
N PRO A 27 0.06 8.89 8.57
CA PRO A 27 -1.26 9.47 8.79
C PRO A 27 -1.87 9.95 7.47
N GLY A 28 -3.12 9.58 7.20
CA GLY A 28 -3.80 9.93 5.95
C GLY A 28 -3.41 9.08 4.74
N CYS A 29 -2.86 7.88 4.96
CA CYS A 29 -2.71 6.88 3.91
C CYS A 29 -4.08 6.30 3.52
N ALA A 30 -4.44 6.40 2.23
CA ALA A 30 -5.70 5.89 1.69
C ALA A 30 -5.80 4.36 1.81
N LEU A 31 -4.68 3.63 1.68
CA LEU A 31 -4.65 2.17 1.85
C LEU A 31 -4.89 1.76 3.31
N LEU A 32 -4.26 2.43 4.28
CA LEU A 32 -4.49 2.13 5.69
C LEU A 32 -5.94 2.45 6.11
N LYS A 33 -6.49 3.56 5.61
CA LYS A 33 -7.90 3.89 5.83
C LYS A 33 -8.83 2.84 5.20
N ALA A 34 -8.55 2.40 3.97
CA ALA A 34 -9.33 1.36 3.31
C ALA A 34 -9.22 -0.01 4.00
N LEU A 35 -8.07 -0.32 4.60
CA LEU A 35 -7.88 -1.50 5.44
C LEU A 35 -8.74 -1.43 6.70
N ASP A 36 -8.74 -0.28 7.39
CA ASP A 36 -9.57 -0.06 8.59
C ASP A 36 -11.08 -0.12 8.28
N GLU A 37 -11.49 0.42 7.13
CA GLU A 37 -12.86 0.34 6.62
C GLU A 37 -13.26 -1.05 6.10
N GLY A 38 -12.34 -2.03 6.05
CA GLY A 38 -12.60 -3.38 5.54
C GLY A 38 -12.70 -3.50 4.02
N ARG A 39 -12.31 -2.46 3.26
CA ARG A 39 -12.25 -2.47 1.78
C ARG A 39 -11.03 -3.20 1.24
N ILE A 40 -9.95 -3.27 2.03
CA ILE A 40 -8.78 -4.11 1.76
C ILE A 40 -8.76 -5.23 2.81
N GLN A 41 -8.63 -6.47 2.36
CA GLN A 41 -8.47 -7.57 3.31
C GLN A 41 -7.11 -7.51 4.02
N PRO A 42 -7.02 -7.76 5.34
CA PRO A 42 -5.75 -7.74 6.08
C PRO A 42 -4.67 -8.64 5.48
N GLN A 43 -5.07 -9.81 4.95
CA GLN A 43 -4.15 -10.73 4.27
C GLN A 43 -3.51 -10.10 3.02
N ARG A 44 -4.27 -9.32 2.25
CA ARG A 44 -3.77 -8.66 1.03
C ARG A 44 -2.75 -7.59 1.39
N MET A 45 -3.02 -6.80 2.44
CA MET A 45 -2.04 -5.82 2.95
C MET A 45 -0.78 -6.50 3.50
N ALA A 46 -0.91 -7.63 4.20
CA ALA A 46 0.23 -8.41 4.67
C ALA A 46 1.09 -8.94 3.51
N SER A 47 0.47 -9.49 2.46
CA SER A 47 1.17 -9.92 1.26
C SER A 47 1.89 -8.77 0.55
N TYR A 48 1.26 -7.61 0.43
CA TYR A 48 1.89 -6.41 -0.13
C TYR A 48 3.15 -6.03 0.64
N ARG A 49 3.07 -5.93 1.97
CA ARG A 49 4.23 -5.63 2.82
C ARG A 49 5.34 -6.66 2.71
N HIS A 50 4.99 -7.94 2.64
CA HIS A 50 5.95 -9.02 2.44
C HIS A 50 6.67 -8.90 1.09
N ILE A 51 5.93 -8.61 0.00
CA ILE A 51 6.52 -8.42 -1.33
C ILE A 51 7.47 -7.23 -1.31
N LEU A 52 7.05 -6.08 -0.76
CA LEU A 52 7.92 -4.91 -0.64
C LEU A 52 9.20 -5.19 0.14
N ALA A 53 9.11 -5.92 1.25
CA ALA A 53 10.27 -6.29 2.05
C ALA A 53 11.21 -7.30 1.33
N SER A 54 10.69 -8.04 0.34
CA SER A 54 11.47 -9.00 -0.44
C SER A 54 12.13 -8.40 -1.68
N LEU A 55 11.75 -7.18 -2.08
CA LEU A 55 12.37 -6.51 -3.20
C LEU A 55 13.75 -5.98 -2.82
N PRO A 56 14.76 -6.11 -3.69
CA PRO A 56 16.03 -5.43 -3.47
C PRO A 56 15.77 -3.92 -3.41
N GLU A 57 16.43 -3.22 -2.48
CA GLU A 57 16.44 -1.76 -2.49
C GLU A 57 16.96 -1.30 -3.86
N PRO A 58 16.34 -0.30 -4.50
CA PRO A 58 16.85 0.20 -5.77
C PRO A 58 18.26 0.75 -5.53
N GLU A 59 19.26 0.12 -6.15
CA GLU A 59 20.62 0.66 -6.26
C GLU A 59 20.52 1.94 -7.10
N TYR A 60 20.74 3.10 -6.47
CA TYR A 60 20.73 4.42 -7.12
C TYR A 60 21.96 4.63 -8.01
#